data_AF-A0A3E2YRR5-F1
#
_entry.id   AF-A0A3E2YRR5-F1
#
_cell.length_a   1.000
_cell.length_b   1.000
_cell.length_c   1.000
_cell.angle_alpha   90.00
_cell.angle_beta   90.00
_cell.angle_gamma   90.00
#
_symmetry.space_group_name_H-M   'P 1'
#
loop_
_entity.id
_entity.type
_entity.pdbx_description
1 polymer ?
#
loop_
_entity_poly.entity_id
_entity_poly.type
_entity_poly.pdbx_seq_one_letter_code
_entity_poly.pdbx_strand_id
1 'polypeptide(L)'
;MRAKFLRGVLRIDLIHTADEIADVVRLVTAAGLVNIQISPDGEGASIAVDVTVPGGWPQEVLPALMAVSAALGAGPSAEVMLERWQEGATDFQAAKAKFNQS
;
A
#
# COMPACT_ATOMS: atom_id res chain seq x y z
N MET A 1 -6.76 -6.12 12.47
CA MET A 1 -6.07 -5.44 11.36
C MET A 1 -5.31 -6.43 10.49
N ARG A 2 -5.49 -6.37 9.16
CA ARG A 2 -4.74 -7.19 8.18
C ARG A 2 -4.23 -6.29 7.08
N ALA A 3 -2.94 -6.34 6.76
CA ALA A 3 -2.41 -5.61 5.61
C ALA A 3 -2.22 -6.54 4.40
N LYS A 4 -2.40 -6.00 3.19
CA LYS A 4 -2.20 -6.68 1.91
C LYS A 4 -1.46 -5.74 0.97
N PHE A 5 -0.55 -6.29 0.18
CA PHE A 5 0.11 -5.55 -0.87
C PHE A 5 -0.54 -5.88 -2.22
N LEU A 6 -1.18 -4.87 -2.80
CA LEU A 6 -1.80 -4.88 -4.12
C LEU A 6 -0.93 -4.08 -5.09
N ARG A 7 -1.25 -4.10 -6.38
CA ARG A 7 -0.53 -3.37 -7.43
C ARG A 7 -0.41 -1.86 -7.12
N GLY A 8 0.66 -1.46 -6.43
CA GLY A 8 1.00 -0.07 -6.11
C GLY A 8 0.26 0.46 -4.89
N VAL A 9 -0.39 -0.41 -4.11
CA VAL A 9 -1.21 -0.04 -2.96
C VAL A 9 -0.93 -0.99 -1.80
N LEU A 10 -0.53 -0.43 -0.66
CA LEU A 10 -0.59 -1.16 0.62
C LEU A 10 -1.94 -0.90 1.25
N ARG A 11 -2.80 -1.91 1.24
CA ARG A 11 -4.14 -1.86 1.82
C ARG A 11 -4.13 -2.43 3.22
N ILE A 12 -4.75 -1.73 4.15
CA ILE A 12 -4.88 -2.14 5.55
C ILE A 12 -6.37 -2.27 5.85
N ASP A 13 -6.83 -3.51 5.99
CA ASP A 13 -8.22 -3.90 6.21
C ASP A 13 -8.53 -4.14 7.70
N LEU A 14 -9.82 -4.27 7.98
CA LEU A 14 -10.36 -4.67 9.29
C LEU A 14 -9.92 -3.73 10.42
N ILE A 15 -10.07 -2.43 10.18
CA ILE A 15 -9.90 -1.38 11.19
C ILE A 15 -11.29 -1.05 11.76
N HIS A 16 -11.42 -1.07 13.08
CA HIS A 16 -12.74 -0.97 13.75
C HIS A 16 -12.90 0.29 14.59
N THR A 17 -11.81 1.01 14.87
CA THR A 17 -11.82 2.19 15.73
C THR A 17 -11.12 3.38 15.10
N ALA A 18 -11.50 4.59 15.52
CA ALA A 18 -10.86 5.82 15.07
C ALA A 18 -9.39 5.93 15.52
N ASP A 19 -9.06 5.38 16.69
CA ASP A 19 -7.70 5.37 17.23
C ASP A 19 -6.77 4.50 16.37
N GLU A 20 -7.22 3.31 15.95
CA GLU A 20 -6.48 2.47 15.03
C GLU A 20 -6.23 3.14 13.67
N ILE A 21 -7.20 3.91 13.16
CA ILE A 21 -7.03 4.69 11.93
C ILE A 21 -5.96 5.76 12.14
N ALA A 22 -6.02 6.48 13.26
CA ALA A 22 -5.05 7.52 13.58
C ALA A 22 -3.63 6.96 13.70
N ASP A 23 -3.47 5.78 14.30
CA ASP A 23 -2.17 5.11 14.42
C ASP A 23 -1.63 4.67 13.05
N VAL A 24 -2.47 4.11 12.18
CA VAL A 24 -2.11 3.78 10.80
C VAL A 24 -1.68 5.04 10.04
N VAL A 25 -2.48 6.11 10.10
CA VAL A 25 -2.16 7.38 9.40
C VAL A 25 -0.85 7.96 9.91
N ARG A 26 -0.62 7.97 11.23
CA ARG A 26 0.64 8.43 11.82
C ARG A 26 1.83 7.61 11.35
N LEU A 27 1.72 6.29 11.38
CA LEU A 27 2.77 5.36 10.96
C LEU A 27 3.14 5.58 9.48
N VAL A 28 2.14 5.67 8.61
CA VAL A 28 2.30 5.86 7.17
C VAL A 28 2.91 7.23 6.87
N THR A 29 2.43 8.29 7.53
CA THR A 29 2.96 9.65 7.36
C THR A 29 4.41 9.76 7.86
N ALA A 30 4.75 9.11 8.98
CA ALA A 30 6.11 9.05 9.50
C ALA A 30 7.09 8.34 8.56
N ALA A 31 6.57 7.41 7.74
CA ALA A 31 7.33 6.74 6.68
C ALA A 31 7.44 7.58 5.39
N GLY A 32 6.93 8.83 5.38
CA GLY A 32 6.97 9.73 4.23
C GLY A 32 5.89 9.46 3.17
N LEU A 33 4.93 8.59 3.46
CA LEU A 33 3.84 8.22 2.56
C LEU A 33 2.64 9.12 2.84
N VAL A 34 2.25 9.95 1.86
CA VAL A 34 1.21 10.98 2.07
C VAL A 34 -0.07 10.75 1.27
N ASN A 35 -0.07 9.83 0.31
CA ASN A 35 -1.25 9.52 -0.48
C ASN A 35 -2.07 8.41 0.19
N ILE A 36 -2.88 8.81 1.16
CA ILE A 36 -3.69 7.93 2.01
C ILE A 36 -5.17 8.12 1.66
N GLN A 37 -5.84 7.02 1.31
CA GLN A 37 -7.27 6.98 1.11
C GLN A 37 -7.91 6.13 2.21
N ILE A 38 -8.98 6.64 2.83
CA ILE A 38 -9.71 5.95 3.89
C ILE A 38 -11.12 5.71 3.37
N SER A 39 -11.58 4.46 3.38
CA SER A 39 -12.90 4.09 2.85
C SER A 39 -13.57 2.98 3.67
N PRO A 40 -14.91 2.89 3.68
CA PRO A 40 -15.60 1.74 4.26
C PRO A 40 -15.22 0.46 3.50
N ASP A 41 -15.02 -0.65 4.20
CA ASP A 41 -14.55 -1.92 3.61
C ASP A 41 -15.63 -2.71 2.84
N GLY A 42 -16.77 -2.09 2.52
CA GLY A 42 -17.85 -2.66 1.71
C GLY A 42 -18.71 -3.75 2.38
N GLU A 43 -18.16 -4.54 3.31
CA GLU A 43 -18.84 -5.68 3.95
C GLU A 43 -19.21 -5.49 5.44
N GLY A 44 -19.15 -4.27 5.99
CA GLY A 44 -19.56 -4.04 7.39
C GLY A 44 -19.16 -2.69 7.97
N ALA A 45 -19.04 -2.66 9.30
CA ALA A 45 -18.61 -1.48 10.09
C ALA A 45 -17.07 -1.29 10.13
N SER A 46 -16.32 -2.00 9.28
CA SER A 46 -14.86 -1.88 9.18
C SER A 46 -14.46 -0.82 8.16
N ILE A 47 -13.29 -0.23 8.42
CA ILE A 47 -12.64 0.76 7.57
C ILE A 47 -11.40 0.12 6.94
N ALA A 48 -11.16 0.46 5.68
CA ALA A 48 -9.94 0.18 4.95
C ALA A 48 -9.13 1.47 4.79
N VAL A 49 -7.81 1.35 4.94
CA VAL A 49 -6.85 2.42 4.66
C VAL A 49 -5.94 1.97 3.52
N ASP A 50 -6.02 2.65 2.40
CA ASP A 50 -5.21 2.42 1.22
C ASP A 50 -4.08 3.45 1.15
N VAL A 51 -2.84 2.96 1.15
CA VAL A 51 -1.64 3.78 0.96
C VAL A 51 -1.17 3.61 -0.48
N THR A 52 -1.38 4.64 -1.28
CA THR A 52 -1.11 4.60 -2.72
C THR A 52 0.30 5.10 -3.02
N VAL A 53 1.01 4.40 -3.90
CA VAL A 53 2.33 4.82 -4.35
C VAL A 53 2.20 5.86 -5.47
N PRO A 54 2.72 7.09 -5.30
CA PRO A 54 2.69 8.09 -6.38
C PRO A 54 3.64 7.70 -7.53
N GLY A 55 3.24 7.98 -8.77
CA GLY A 55 4.17 8.16 -9.89
C GLY A 55 4.79 6.92 -10.55
N GLY A 56 4.27 5.70 -10.33
CA GLY A 56 4.68 4.54 -11.14
C GLY A 56 5.87 3.75 -10.62
N TRP A 57 5.80 3.35 -9.34
CA TRP A 57 6.74 2.39 -8.70
C TRP A 57 8.18 2.88 -8.47
N PRO A 58 8.39 4.06 -7.86
CA PRO A 58 9.71 4.52 -7.45
C PRO A 58 10.33 3.57 -6.40
N GLN A 59 11.51 3.01 -6.69
CA GLN A 59 12.17 2.01 -5.83
C GLN A 59 12.42 2.49 -4.39
N GLU A 60 12.61 3.79 -4.20
CA GLU A 60 12.84 4.43 -2.90
C GLU A 60 11.66 4.33 -1.92
N VAL A 61 10.45 4.06 -2.42
CA VAL A 61 9.22 3.99 -1.62
C VAL A 61 9.01 2.59 -1.03
N LEU A 62 9.55 1.55 -1.67
CA LEU A 62 9.34 0.16 -1.24
C LEU A 62 9.86 -0.13 0.18
N PRO A 63 11.07 0.31 0.60
CA PRO A 63 11.54 0.10 1.97
C PRO A 63 10.63 0.72 3.03
N ALA A 64 10.09 1.91 2.76
CA ALA A 64 9.15 2.59 3.66
C ALA A 64 7.86 1.78 3.83
N LEU A 65 7.30 1.26 2.74
CA LEU A 65 6.11 0.40 2.78
C LEU A 65 6.36 -0.91 3.53
N MET A 66 7.53 -1.53 3.36
CA MET A 66 7.92 -2.73 4.10
C MET A 66 8.02 -2.45 5.60
N ALA A 67 8.59 -1.30 5.99
CA ALA A 67 8.67 -0.90 7.39
C ALA A 67 7.29 -0.69 8.02
N VAL A 68 6.37 -0.03 7.31
CA VAL A 68 4.96 0.10 7.73
C VAL A 68 4.31 -1.27 7.90
N SER A 69 4.44 -2.16 6.89
CA SER A 69 3.88 -3.52 6.94
C SER A 69 4.39 -4.31 8.16
N ALA A 70 5.70 -4.24 8.42
CA ALA A 70 6.32 -4.90 9.56
C ALA A 70 5.83 -4.35 10.92
N ALA A 71 5.70 -3.02 11.03
CA ALA A 71 5.22 -2.37 12.26
C ALA A 71 3.76 -2.73 12.59
N LEU A 72 2.95 -3.07 11.59
CA LEU A 72 1.58 -3.53 11.78
C LEU A 72 1.49 -4.99 12.28
N GLY A 73 2.58 -5.75 12.26
CA GLY A 73 2.69 -7.12 12.80
C GLY A 73 1.90 -8.21 12.08
N ALA A 74 0.91 -7.85 11.26
CA ALA A 74 0.03 -8.75 10.50
C ALA A 74 0.00 -8.44 8.99
N GLY A 75 1.07 -7.84 8.48
CA GLY A 75 1.24 -7.52 7.06
C GLY A 75 1.98 -8.59 6.25
N PRO A 76 2.00 -8.46 4.91
CA PRO A 76 2.76 -9.34 4.04
C PRO A 76 4.26 -9.31 4.36
N SER A 77 4.94 -10.44 4.16
CA SER A 77 6.39 -10.52 4.30
C SER A 77 7.11 -9.65 3.26
N ALA A 78 8.35 -9.26 3.56
CA ALA A 78 9.17 -8.48 2.63
C ALA A 78 9.34 -9.17 1.27
N GLU A 79 9.47 -10.51 1.26
CA GLU A 79 9.58 -11.32 0.04
C GLU A 79 8.33 -11.19 -0.84
N VAL A 80 7.13 -11.36 -0.25
CA VAL A 80 5.86 -11.21 -0.97
C VAL A 80 5.67 -9.80 -1.49
N MET A 81 6.08 -8.79 -0.70
CA MET A 81 6.03 -7.40 -1.15
C MET A 81 6.97 -7.14 -2.32
N LEU A 82 8.19 -7.68 -2.29
CA LEU A 82 9.18 -7.51 -3.36
C LEU A 82 8.71 -8.17 -4.68
N GLU A 83 8.20 -9.40 -4.59
CA GLU A 83 7.65 -10.13 -5.75
C GLU A 83 6.53 -9.33 -6.43
N ARG A 84 5.52 -8.93 -5.65
CA ARG A 84 4.39 -8.13 -6.16
C ARG A 84 4.80 -6.74 -6.66
N TRP A 85 5.84 -6.17 -6.08
CA TRP A 85 6.41 -4.91 -6.56
C TRP A 85 7.01 -5.07 -7.95
N GLN A 86 7.79 -6.13 -8.17
CA GLN A 86 8.42 -6.42 -9.46
C GLN A 86 7.39 -6.73 -10.55
N GLU A 87 6.35 -7.49 -10.21
CA GLU A 87 5.22 -7.75 -11.12
C GLU A 87 4.55 -6.44 -11.56
N GLY A 88 4.18 -5.60 -10.60
CA GLY A 88 3.50 -4.34 -10.88
C GLY A 88 4.36 -3.32 -11.64
N ALA A 89 5.67 -3.28 -11.35
CA ALA A 89 6.62 -2.45 -12.11
C ALA A 89 6.74 -2.93 -13.57
N THR A 90 6.78 -4.24 -13.80
CA THR A 90 6.84 -4.82 -15.15
C THR A 90 5.58 -4.51 -15.95
N ASP A 91 4.40 -4.70 -15.35
CA ASP A 91 3.11 -4.36 -15.95
C ASP A 91 3.04 -2.87 -16.35
N PHE A 92 3.52 -1.99 -15.47
CA PHE A 92 3.57 -0.55 -15.74
C PHE A 92 4.50 -0.20 -16.91
N GLN A 93 5.70 -0.76 -16.97
CA GLN A 93 6.62 -0.53 -18.09
C GLN A 93 6.04 -1.04 -19.41
N ALA A 94 5.40 -2.22 -19.40
CA ALA A 94 4.74 -2.78 -20.57
C ALA A 94 3.56 -1.91 -21.05
N ALA A 95 2.76 -1.38 -20.13
CA ALA A 95 1.67 -0.45 -20.45
C ALA A 95 2.22 0.86 -21.04
N LYS A 96 3.23 1.45 -20.41
CA LYS A 96 3.88 2.68 -20.89
C LYS A 96 4.47 2.52 -22.29
N ALA A 97 5.11 1.39 -22.58
CA ALA A 97 5.65 1.10 -23.90
C ALA A 97 4.56 1.05 -24.99
N LYS A 98 3.38 0.48 -24.69
CA LYS A 98 2.24 0.45 -25.62
C LYS A 98 1.67 1.84 -25.90
N PHE A 99 1.55 2.68 -24.86
CA PHE A 99 1.06 4.05 -25.01
C PHE A 99 2.00 4.93 -25.85
N ASN A 100 3.32 4.75 -25.75
CA ASN A 100 4.30 5.50 -26.55
C ASN A 100 4.42 5.05 -28.01
N GLN A 101 3.70 3.99 -28.41
CA GLN A 101 3.69 3.46 -29.79
C GLN A 101 2.41 3.82 -30.56
N SER A 102 1.46 4.52 -29.93
CA SER A 102 0.23 5.06 -30.55
C SER A 102 0.35 6.54 -30.86
#